data_AF-A0A7C1ZIF8-F1
#
_entry.id   AF-A0A7C1ZIF8-F1
#
_cell.length_a   1.000
_cell.length_b   1.000
_cell.length_c   1.000
_cell.angle_alpha   90.00
_cell.angle_beta   90.00
_cell.angle_gamma   90.00
#
_symmetry.space_group_name_H-M   'P 1'
#
loop_
_entity.id
_entity.type
_entity.pdbx_description
1 polymer ?
#
loop_
_entity_poly.entity_id
_entity_poly.type
_entity_poly.pdbx_seq_one_letter_code
_entity_poly.pdbx_strand_id
1 'polypeptide(L)'
;MPNRVNVGYAKGCEAAKILEDNNIIVNFQAAPEEEGFTASGLLRMGVAEMTRFGMKEKDFQIVAQLIHDVVAESKQSKQEVIAFRKKFQNMKYCFSEKEYKEKIQEIHSLI
;
A
#
# COMPACT_ATOMS: atom_id res chain seq x y z
N MET A 1 4.24 17.18 -6.50
CA MET A 1 4.44 16.56 -5.17
C MET A 1 4.46 15.04 -5.34
N PRO A 2 5.62 14.37 -5.47
CA PRO A 2 5.64 12.93 -5.72
C PRO A 2 5.03 12.20 -4.52
N ASN A 3 4.17 11.21 -4.75
CA ASN A 3 3.54 10.31 -3.76
C ASN A 3 2.34 10.85 -2.95
N ARG A 4 1.72 11.96 -3.35
CA ARG A 4 0.42 12.40 -2.80
C ARG A 4 -0.64 12.43 -3.89
N VAL A 5 -1.82 11.88 -3.59
CA VAL A 5 -3.01 11.95 -4.44
C VAL A 5 -4.02 12.88 -3.80
N ASN A 6 -4.49 13.87 -4.55
CA ASN A 6 -5.53 14.79 -4.11
C ASN A 6 -6.91 14.15 -4.34
N VAL A 7 -7.70 14.06 -3.28
CA VAL A 7 -9.06 13.50 -3.27
C VAL A 7 -10.14 14.57 -3.00
N GLY A 8 -9.73 15.83 -2.91
CA GLY A 8 -10.59 16.99 -2.63
C GLY A 8 -10.58 17.39 -1.15
N TYR A 9 -10.81 18.67 -0.90
CA TYR A 9 -10.82 19.27 0.44
C TYR A 9 -11.68 18.48 1.44
N ALA A 10 -11.14 18.19 2.62
CA ALA A 10 -11.78 17.44 3.70
C ALA A 10 -12.26 16.00 3.36
N LYS A 11 -11.85 15.43 2.21
CA LYS A 11 -12.25 14.06 1.80
C LYS A 11 -11.21 12.99 2.10
N GLY A 12 -10.03 13.35 2.58
CA GLY A 12 -8.90 12.44 2.84
C GLY A 12 -9.26 11.31 3.79
N CYS A 13 -9.90 11.63 4.92
CA CYS A 13 -10.30 10.64 5.92
C CYS A 13 -11.35 9.66 5.36
N GLU A 14 -12.37 10.16 4.69
CA GLU A 14 -13.42 9.34 4.05
C GLU A 14 -12.83 8.42 2.97
N ALA A 15 -12.01 8.97 2.07
CA ALA A 15 -11.38 8.21 1.00
C ALA A 15 -10.47 7.10 1.55
N ALA A 16 -9.69 7.40 2.60
CA ALA A 16 -8.85 6.39 3.27
C ALA A 16 -9.69 5.27 3.89
N LYS A 17 -10.83 5.60 4.50
CA LYS A 17 -11.75 4.61 5.10
C LYS A 17 -12.36 3.69 4.05
N ILE A 18 -12.85 4.24 2.94
CA ILE A 18 -13.47 3.46 1.86
C ILE A 18 -12.43 2.55 1.19
N LEU A 19 -11.20 3.04 0.99
CA LEU A 19 -10.08 2.23 0.50
C LEU A 19 -9.72 1.10 1.48
N GLU A 20 -9.69 1.39 2.79
CA GLU A 20 -9.42 0.40 3.84
C GLU A 20 -10.48 -0.73 3.83
N ASP A 21 -11.76 -0.40 3.68
CA ASP A 21 -12.85 -1.39 3.62
C ASP A 21 -12.69 -2.35 2.43
N ASN A 22 -11.99 -1.89 1.38
CA ASN A 22 -11.61 -2.63 0.17
C ASN A 22 -10.20 -3.24 0.23
N ASN A 23 -9.56 -3.30 1.40
CA ASN A 23 -8.21 -3.82 1.63
C ASN A 23 -7.08 -3.02 0.96
N ILE A 24 -7.29 -1.74 0.67
CA ILE A 24 -6.25 -0.83 0.18
C ILE A 24 -5.86 0.13 1.31
N ILE A 25 -4.68 -0.10 1.90
CA ILE A 25 -4.26 0.62 3.10
C ILE A 25 -3.42 1.84 2.72
N VAL A 26 -3.90 3.02 3.10
CA VAL A 26 -3.26 4.32 2.84
C VAL A 26 -3.38 5.23 4.05
N ASN A 27 -2.57 6.28 4.09
CA ASN A 27 -2.70 7.32 5.11
C ASN A 27 -3.21 8.61 4.47
N PHE A 28 -4.16 9.29 5.10
CA PHE A 28 -4.51 10.66 4.73
C PHE A 28 -3.52 11.66 5.34
N GLN A 29 -3.36 12.80 4.68
CA GLN A 29 -2.45 13.86 5.10
C GLN A 29 -3.01 15.22 4.67
N ALA A 30 -2.86 16.23 5.52
CA ALA A 30 -3.18 17.60 5.14
C ALA A 30 -2.18 18.14 4.08
N ALA A 31 -2.69 18.90 3.13
CA ALA A 31 -1.91 19.75 2.24
C ALA A 31 -1.35 20.96 3.02
N PRO A 32 -0.27 21.62 2.54
CA PRO A 32 0.24 22.85 3.15
C PRO A 32 -0.82 23.95 3.32
N GLU A 33 -1.79 24.00 2.40
CA GLU A 33 -2.89 24.96 2.37
C GLU A 33 -4.11 24.59 3.24
N GLU A 34 -4.14 23.39 3.84
CA GLU A 34 -5.28 22.89 4.62
C GLU A 34 -5.08 23.12 6.12
N GLU A 35 -6.19 23.38 6.84
CA GLU A 35 -6.15 23.82 8.24
C GLU A 35 -5.79 22.71 9.24
N GLY A 36 -5.73 21.45 8.79
CA GLY A 36 -5.34 20.31 9.63
C GLY A 36 -5.83 18.97 9.10
N PHE A 37 -5.61 17.91 9.88
CA PHE A 37 -5.96 16.53 9.49
C PHE A 37 -7.46 16.31 9.23
N THR A 38 -8.33 17.03 9.93
CA THR A 38 -9.79 16.98 9.72
C THR A 38 -10.22 17.58 8.39
N ALA A 39 -9.43 18.51 7.84
CA ALA A 39 -9.63 19.10 6.53
C ALA A 39 -8.77 18.43 5.43
N SER A 40 -8.11 17.30 5.75
CA SER A 40 -7.18 16.66 4.83
C SER A 40 -7.84 16.32 3.50
N GLY A 41 -7.20 16.72 2.41
CA GLY A 41 -7.61 16.41 1.04
C GLY A 41 -6.60 15.57 0.28
N LEU A 42 -5.52 15.13 0.92
CA LEU A 42 -4.49 14.31 0.28
C LEU A 42 -4.40 12.90 0.90
N LEU A 43 -4.08 11.93 0.05
CA LEU A 43 -3.65 10.58 0.43
C LEU A 43 -2.15 10.45 0.18
N ARG A 44 -1.40 10.03 1.20
CA ARG A 44 0.02 9.67 1.07
C ARG A 44 0.14 8.17 0.84
N MET A 45 0.79 7.80 -0.25
CA MET A 45 0.97 6.40 -0.65
C MET A 45 2.45 6.05 -0.78
N GLY A 46 2.77 4.78 -0.52
CA GLY A 46 4.10 4.22 -0.66
C GLY A 46 4.05 2.85 -1.30
N VAL A 47 5.05 2.52 -2.12
CA VAL A 47 5.10 1.27 -2.88
C VAL A 47 6.07 0.24 -2.29
N ALA A 48 6.92 0.66 -1.36
CA ALA A 48 8.08 -0.12 -0.90
C ALA A 48 7.72 -1.53 -0.39
N GLU A 49 6.67 -1.65 0.43
CA GLU A 49 6.24 -2.95 0.96
C GLU A 49 5.79 -3.90 -0.15
N MET A 50 4.98 -3.39 -1.09
CA MET A 50 4.48 -4.23 -2.17
C MET A 50 5.56 -4.56 -3.21
N THR A 51 6.53 -3.66 -3.42
CA THR A 51 7.77 -3.97 -4.16
C THR A 51 8.56 -5.07 -3.46
N ARG A 52 8.61 -5.06 -2.12
CA ARG A 52 9.23 -6.14 -1.33
C ARG A 52 8.50 -7.47 -1.52
N PHE A 53 7.20 -7.47 -1.80
CA PHE A 53 6.45 -8.69 -2.18
C PHE A 53 6.53 -9.03 -3.68
N GLY A 54 7.34 -8.29 -4.44
CA GLY A 54 7.65 -8.58 -5.83
C GLY A 54 6.81 -7.84 -6.87
N MET A 55 5.94 -6.90 -6.48
CA MET A 55 5.23 -6.05 -7.44
C MET A 55 6.20 -5.20 -8.27
N LYS A 56 5.85 -5.00 -9.55
CA LYS A 56 6.57 -4.19 -10.54
C LYS A 56 5.68 -3.07 -11.08
N GLU A 57 6.21 -2.26 -11.98
CA GLU A 57 5.57 -1.07 -12.53
C GLU A 57 4.19 -1.38 -13.12
N LYS A 58 4.06 -2.49 -13.88
CA LYS A 58 2.78 -2.94 -14.45
C LYS A 58 1.75 -3.36 -13.40
N ASP A 59 2.22 -3.91 -12.27
CA ASP A 59 1.33 -4.30 -11.17
C ASP A 59 0.76 -3.05 -10.49
N PHE A 60 1.55 -1.98 -10.35
CA PHE A 60 1.07 -0.72 -9.79
C PHE A 60 0.10 0.03 -10.71
N GLN A 61 0.10 -0.22 -12.02
CA GLN A 61 -0.96 0.26 -12.91
C GLN A 61 -2.31 -0.38 -12.56
N ILE A 62 -2.31 -1.67 -12.21
CA ILE A 62 -3.52 -2.38 -11.75
C ILE A 62 -3.96 -1.84 -10.39
N VAL A 63 -3.02 -1.59 -9.46
CA VAL A 63 -3.33 -0.96 -8.17
C VAL A 63 -3.96 0.42 -8.37
N ALA A 64 -3.45 1.23 -9.30
CA ALA A 64 -4.03 2.53 -9.62
C ALA A 64 -5.48 2.40 -10.13
N GLN A 65 -5.77 1.40 -10.97
CA GLN A 65 -7.13 1.13 -11.41
C GLN A 65 -8.05 0.70 -10.26
N LEU A 66 -7.56 -0.17 -9.35
CA LEU A 66 -8.35 -0.59 -8.18
C LEU A 66 -8.66 0.60 -7.25
N ILE A 67 -7.71 1.53 -7.07
CA ILE A 67 -7.95 2.77 -6.31
C ILE A 67 -8.99 3.64 -7.02
N HIS A 68 -8.86 3.82 -8.35
CA HIS A 68 -9.82 4.58 -9.14
C HIS A 68 -11.23 4.01 -9.01
N ASP A 69 -11.39 2.71 -9.20
CA ASP A 69 -12.68 2.02 -9.09
C ASP A 69 -13.34 2.26 -7.73
N VAL A 70 -12.56 2.27 -6.65
CA VAL A 70 -13.08 2.51 -5.30
C VAL A 70 -13.43 3.98 -5.06
N VAL A 71 -12.55 4.90 -5.44
CA VAL A 71 -12.68 6.33 -5.07
C VAL A 71 -13.58 7.11 -6.06
N ALA A 72 -13.45 6.86 -7.36
CA ALA A 72 -14.19 7.59 -8.39
C ALA A 72 -15.54 6.90 -8.71
N GLU A 73 -15.55 5.57 -8.80
CA GLU A 73 -16.73 4.81 -9.23
C GLU A 73 -17.52 4.21 -8.04
N SER A 74 -17.05 4.41 -6.80
CA SER A 74 -17.65 3.83 -5.58
C SER A 74 -17.84 2.30 -5.64
N LYS A 75 -17.01 1.61 -6.43
CA LYS A 75 -17.08 0.17 -6.63
C LYS A 75 -16.49 -0.55 -5.41
N GLN A 76 -17.19 -1.58 -4.95
CA GLN A 76 -16.66 -2.53 -3.96
C GLN A 76 -15.69 -3.51 -4.64
N SER A 77 -14.40 -3.26 -4.52
CA SER A 77 -13.31 -3.99 -5.18
C SER A 77 -12.54 -4.93 -4.24
N LYS A 78 -13.05 -5.19 -3.03
CA LYS A 78 -12.38 -6.00 -2.00
C LYS A 78 -11.94 -7.38 -2.49
N GLN A 79 -12.79 -8.07 -3.25
CA GLN A 79 -12.50 -9.42 -3.72
C GLN A 79 -11.43 -9.41 -4.81
N GLU A 80 -11.45 -8.42 -5.70
CA GLU A 80 -10.44 -8.20 -6.71
C GLU A 80 -9.08 -7.88 -6.10
N VAL A 81 -9.04 -7.04 -5.05
CA VAL A 81 -7.82 -6.74 -4.30
C VAL A 81 -7.27 -8.01 -3.65
N ILE A 82 -8.11 -8.83 -3.01
CA ILE A 82 -7.69 -10.12 -2.42
C ILE A 82 -7.12 -11.05 -3.51
N ALA A 83 -7.83 -11.20 -4.62
CA ALA A 83 -7.41 -12.07 -5.72
C ALA A 83 -6.08 -11.61 -6.33
N PHE A 84 -5.88 -10.30 -6.47
CA PHE A 84 -4.63 -9.73 -6.95
C PHE A 84 -3.49 -9.93 -5.94
N ARG A 85 -3.74 -9.63 -4.66
CA ARG A 85 -2.76 -9.76 -3.58
C ARG A 85 -2.25 -11.19 -3.38
N LYS A 86 -3.08 -12.21 -3.66
CA LYS A 86 -2.70 -13.64 -3.61
C LYS A 86 -1.52 -14.00 -4.52
N LYS A 87 -1.26 -13.23 -5.58
CA LYS A 87 -0.13 -13.46 -6.49
C LYS A 87 1.23 -13.08 -5.88
N PHE A 88 1.24 -12.31 -4.78
CA PHE A 88 2.44 -11.68 -4.22
C PHE A 88 2.72 -12.10 -2.77
N GLN A 89 2.79 -13.41 -2.48
CA GLN A 89 2.94 -13.92 -1.10
C GLN A 89 4.39 -13.99 -0.62
N ASN A 90 5.34 -14.04 -1.56
CA ASN A 90 6.74 -14.29 -1.24
C ASN A 90 7.52 -12.98 -1.14
N MET A 91 8.13 -12.77 0.02
CA MET A 91 9.02 -11.64 0.25
C MET A 91 10.30 -11.77 -0.59
N LYS A 92 10.72 -10.64 -1.16
CA LYS A 92 11.92 -10.44 -1.98
C LYS A 92 12.86 -9.49 -1.26
N TYR A 93 14.09 -9.38 -1.76
CA TYR A 93 15.12 -8.49 -1.21
C TYR A 93 15.44 -8.78 0.28
N CYS A 94 15.35 -10.06 0.67
CA CYS A 94 15.76 -10.58 1.96
C CYS A 94 16.54 -11.89 1.75
N PHE A 95 17.19 -12.38 2.80
CA PHE A 95 17.84 -13.70 2.77
C PHE A 95 16.84 -14.77 2.33
N SER A 96 17.32 -15.68 1.49
CA SER A 96 16.61 -16.93 1.22
C SER A 96 16.50 -17.75 2.51
N GLU A 97 15.56 -18.70 2.54
CA GLU A 97 15.44 -19.61 3.67
C GLU A 97 16.73 -20.37 3.98
N LYS A 98 17.51 -20.70 2.94
CA LYS A 98 18.79 -21.38 3.08
C LYS A 98 19.81 -20.47 3.77
N GLU A 99 20.03 -19.27 3.24
CA GLU A 99 20.97 -18.30 3.81
C GLU A 99 20.56 -17.93 5.24
N TYR A 100 19.26 -17.80 5.52
CA TYR A 100 18.74 -17.54 6.86
C TYR A 100 19.08 -18.67 7.83
N LYS A 101 18.82 -19.93 7.45
CA LYS A 101 19.13 -21.10 8.30
C LYS A 101 20.63 -21.22 8.58
N GLU A 102 21.47 -21.03 7.56
CA GLU A 102 22.93 -21.05 7.71
C GLU A 102 23.41 -19.96 8.68
N LYS A 103 22.89 -18.74 8.55
CA LYS A 103 23.24 -17.62 9.43
C LYS A 103 22.77 -17.80 10.87
N ILE A 104 21.58 -18.38 11.08
CA ILE A 104 21.09 -18.68 12.43
C ILE A 104 21.94 -19.77 13.10
N GLN A 105 22.33 -20.81 12.36
CA GLN A 105 23.23 -21.84 12.88
C GLN A 105 24.60 -21.28 13.26
N GLU A 106 25.15 -20.39 12.43
CA GLU A 106 26.40 -19.67 12.73
C GLU A 106 26.28 -18.91 14.06
N ILE A 107 25.22 -18.12 14.26
CA ILE A 107 24.99 -17.39 15.50
C ILE A 107 24.87 -18.34 16.69
N HIS A 108 24.09 -19.42 16.57
CA HIS A 108 23.94 -20.40 17.66
C HIS A 108 25.25 -21.09 18.04
N SER A 109 26.24 -21.16 17.14
CA SER A 109 27.54 -21.75 17.46
C SER A 109 28.47 -20.83 18.27
N LEU A 110 28.10 -19.56 18.44
CA LEU A 110 28.89 -18.52 19.13
C LEU A 110 28.43 -18.27 20.58
N ILE A 111 27.35 -18.92 21.03
CA ILE A 111 26.78 -18.84 22.39
C ILE A 111 26.71 -20.24 23.00
#